data_AF-A0A257SXN3-F1
#
_entry.id   AF-A0A257SXN3-F1
#
_cell.length_a   1.000
_cell.length_b   1.000
_cell.length_c   1.000
_cell.angle_alpha   90.00
_cell.angle_beta   90.00
_cell.angle_gamma   90.00
#
_symmetry.space_group_name_H-M   'P 1'
#
loop_
_entity.id
_entity.type
_entity.pdbx_description
1 polymer ?
#
loop_
_entity_poly.entity_id
_entity_poly.type
_entity_poly.pdbx_seq_one_letter_code
_entity_poly.pdbx_strand_id
1 'polypeptide(L)'
;MFRIRKIYDDTSPANRDAIEQVQTIMRRQFPRARPGDVDKLPLQLHDPMQYRYRSILFVAENASGKVKGFAVLLHMSDVHIAYLELISAAPGKTGGGIGSVLYERAREEALSLGAHGLFFECSVDEPERISDPEILKQNVIRMRFYERYGVRPIIQNEYASPAHPGDEDLYFLMYDSLGKETPLRLTTVRATVRAILERKYGDLFDSKHIELVAGSFKDDPVVLRAPRYRVRSAVQPVPRGTTTGIALIVNEAHSIHHVRDRGYVEAPVRVSAILQELDKTRLFTRIKPVRTPERLIRRVHDGHYVDYLRRACGQLPEGKSIYPIIFPIRNVLRPPKDIELQVGYYCMDTFTPLNRNAYLAARGAVDCAVTGATALLGDYELAYALVRPPGHHAERRAFGGFCYFNSAAVAADHLSQYGRVAILDVDFHHGNGTQDIFYERADVLTVSIHGHPHFAYPHFAGFEDERGSGGGEGFNLNIPLPETITAERYVSALGKALRHIREFRPDFLVLCLGLDTAKADPTGTWALRAEDFRNNGRLIGALGLPTLVVQEGGYRTRTLGVNARHFFEGLWTARSEGATTPKPATRKARPAS
;
A
#
# COMPACT_ATOMS: atom_id res chain seq x y z
N MET A 1 -11.99 -13.01 -1.89
CA MET A 1 -11.03 -12.05 -2.48
C MET A 1 -9.75 -12.11 -1.66
N PHE A 2 -8.60 -12.24 -2.29
CA PHE A 2 -7.28 -12.20 -1.67
C PHE A 2 -6.48 -11.05 -2.30
N ARG A 3 -5.55 -10.46 -1.56
CA ARG A 3 -4.60 -9.46 -2.07
C ARG A 3 -3.20 -10.07 -2.09
N ILE A 4 -2.35 -9.59 -2.99
CA ILE A 4 -0.92 -9.94 -2.98
C ILE A 4 -0.16 -8.77 -2.38
N ARG A 5 0.60 -9.04 -1.32
CA ARG A 5 1.46 -8.07 -0.65
C ARG A 5 2.92 -8.42 -0.93
N LYS A 6 3.74 -7.40 -1.15
CA LYS A 6 5.20 -7.53 -1.28
C LYS A 6 5.83 -7.32 0.09
N ILE A 7 6.70 -8.23 0.51
CA ILE A 7 7.41 -8.19 1.78
C ILE A 7 8.92 -8.24 1.47
N TYR A 8 9.65 -7.28 2.03
CA TYR A 8 11.10 -7.14 1.86
C TYR A 8 11.86 -7.29 3.19
N ASP A 9 11.16 -7.45 4.32
CA ASP A 9 11.71 -7.43 5.67
C ASP A 9 10.76 -8.13 6.67
N ASP A 10 11.22 -8.36 7.90
CA ASP A 10 10.47 -8.90 9.04
C ASP A 10 10.26 -7.87 10.17
N THR A 11 10.33 -6.56 9.85
CA THR A 11 10.32 -5.49 10.86
C THR A 11 8.94 -5.22 11.43
N SER A 12 7.90 -5.27 10.61
CA SER A 12 6.53 -5.01 11.06
C SER A 12 5.89 -6.28 11.63
N PRO A 13 5.01 -6.17 12.64
CA PRO A 13 4.28 -7.32 13.18
C PRO A 13 3.52 -8.11 12.11
N ALA A 14 2.93 -7.41 11.12
CA ALA A 14 2.21 -8.06 10.02
C ALA A 14 3.14 -8.74 9.01
N ASN A 15 4.39 -8.29 8.86
CA ASN A 15 5.40 -9.01 8.07
C ASN A 15 5.84 -10.27 8.80
N ARG A 16 6.13 -10.20 10.11
CA ARG A 16 6.51 -11.37 10.92
C ARG A 16 5.44 -12.45 10.89
N ASP A 17 4.18 -12.09 11.17
CA ASP A 17 3.07 -13.05 11.15
C ASP A 17 2.91 -13.71 9.77
N ALA A 18 3.03 -12.93 8.68
CA ALA A 18 2.98 -13.48 7.33
C ALA A 18 4.15 -14.42 7.03
N ILE A 19 5.38 -14.07 7.44
CA ILE A 19 6.57 -14.90 7.28
C ILE A 19 6.44 -16.21 8.08
N GLU A 20 5.96 -16.16 9.32
CA GLU A 20 5.70 -17.35 10.15
C GLU A 20 4.65 -18.27 9.51
N GLN A 21 3.57 -17.70 8.96
CA GLN A 21 2.58 -18.45 8.20
C GLN A 21 3.19 -19.08 6.94
N VAL A 22 4.07 -18.36 6.22
CA VAL A 22 4.80 -18.88 5.05
C VAL A 22 5.72 -20.03 5.44
N GLN A 23 6.53 -19.89 6.50
CA GLN A 23 7.39 -20.96 7.01
C GLN A 23 6.56 -22.19 7.40
N THR A 24 5.38 -21.99 8.00
CA THR A 24 4.46 -23.08 8.32
C THR A 24 3.95 -23.79 7.05
N ILE A 25 3.64 -23.04 5.99
CA ILE A 25 3.26 -23.63 4.69
C ILE A 25 4.46 -24.38 4.10
N MET A 26 5.67 -23.83 4.15
CA MET A 26 6.89 -24.46 3.64
C MET A 26 7.14 -25.81 4.33
N ARG A 27 7.12 -25.86 5.67
CA ARG A 27 7.33 -27.12 6.43
C ARG A 27 6.30 -28.19 6.10
N ARG A 28 5.07 -27.80 5.76
CA ARG A 28 3.99 -28.75 5.39
C ARG A 28 4.06 -29.21 3.94
N GLN A 29 4.39 -28.33 3.00
CA GLN A 29 4.41 -28.63 1.57
C GLN A 29 5.72 -29.29 1.12
N PHE A 30 6.83 -29.01 1.81
CA PHE A 30 8.16 -29.50 1.48
C PHE A 30 8.76 -30.25 2.69
N PRO A 31 8.21 -31.42 3.07
CA PRO A 31 8.66 -32.15 4.26
C PRO A 31 10.10 -32.67 4.16
N ARG A 32 10.66 -32.75 2.94
CA ARG A 32 12.07 -33.10 2.68
C ARG A 32 13.01 -31.89 2.64
N ALA A 33 12.49 -30.66 2.74
CA ALA A 33 13.34 -29.47 2.79
C ALA A 33 14.17 -29.46 4.08
N ARG A 34 15.43 -29.02 4.00
CA ARG A 34 16.28 -28.90 5.18
C ARG A 34 15.70 -27.83 6.10
N PRO A 35 15.70 -28.00 7.44
CA PRO A 35 15.20 -26.99 8.36
C PRO A 35 15.78 -25.59 8.12
N GLY A 36 17.08 -25.50 7.85
CA GLY A 36 17.77 -24.25 7.53
C GLY A 36 17.27 -23.52 6.28
N ASP A 37 16.66 -24.23 5.31
CA ASP A 37 16.10 -23.60 4.10
C ASP A 37 14.79 -22.87 4.39
N VAL A 38 14.06 -23.27 5.43
CA VAL A 38 12.85 -22.58 5.90
C VAL A 38 13.19 -21.45 6.86
N ASP A 39 14.12 -21.72 7.79
CA ASP A 39 14.44 -20.81 8.87
C ASP A 39 15.27 -19.60 8.41
N LYS A 40 15.95 -19.70 7.25
CA LYS A 40 16.70 -18.58 6.66
C LYS A 40 15.84 -17.46 6.09
N LEU A 41 14.56 -17.70 5.78
CA LEU A 41 13.72 -16.75 5.04
C LEU A 41 13.68 -15.32 5.62
N PRO A 42 13.54 -15.09 6.95
CA PRO A 42 13.58 -13.73 7.50
C PRO A 42 14.92 -13.04 7.27
N LEU A 43 16.03 -13.74 7.53
CA LEU A 43 17.39 -13.22 7.31
C LEU A 43 17.66 -12.96 5.81
N GLN A 44 17.16 -13.84 4.95
CA GLN A 44 17.25 -13.75 3.49
C GLN A 44 16.51 -12.54 2.91
N LEU A 45 15.43 -12.09 3.55
CA LEU A 45 14.74 -10.85 3.20
C LEU A 45 15.53 -9.61 3.64
N HIS A 46 16.18 -9.69 4.80
CA HIS A 46 16.86 -8.58 5.44
C HIS A 46 18.26 -8.27 4.92
N ASP A 47 19.05 -9.30 4.60
CA ASP A 47 20.49 -9.14 4.34
C ASP A 47 20.87 -9.48 2.88
N PRO A 48 20.59 -8.58 1.93
CA PRO A 48 20.96 -8.83 0.54
C PRO A 48 22.48 -8.90 0.31
N MET A 49 23.29 -8.39 1.24
CA MET A 49 24.74 -8.39 1.13
C MET A 49 25.31 -9.78 1.43
N GLN A 50 24.83 -10.42 2.49
CA GLN A 50 25.20 -11.79 2.84
C GLN A 50 24.88 -12.75 1.68
N TYR A 51 23.67 -12.64 1.13
CA TYR A 51 23.18 -13.59 0.12
C TYR A 51 23.55 -13.22 -1.32
N ARG A 52 24.10 -12.02 -1.54
CA ARG A 52 24.42 -11.47 -2.88
C ARG A 52 23.21 -11.43 -3.82
N TYR A 53 22.01 -11.26 -3.29
CA TYR A 53 20.78 -11.02 -4.04
C TYR A 53 19.74 -10.35 -3.15
N ARG A 54 18.78 -9.64 -3.75
CA ARG A 54 17.64 -9.09 -3.01
C ARG A 54 16.46 -10.05 -3.07
N SER A 55 15.97 -10.47 -1.92
CA SER A 55 14.79 -11.33 -1.84
C SER A 55 13.50 -10.52 -1.76
N ILE A 56 12.45 -11.02 -2.40
CA ILE A 56 11.11 -10.41 -2.42
C ILE A 56 10.11 -11.53 -2.17
N LEU A 57 9.39 -11.43 -1.06
CA LEU A 57 8.34 -12.38 -0.71
C LEU A 57 6.98 -11.82 -1.12
N PHE A 58 6.30 -12.49 -2.04
CA PHE A 58 4.90 -12.23 -2.36
C PHE A 58 4.00 -13.11 -1.52
N VAL A 59 3.04 -12.50 -0.82
CA VAL A 59 2.08 -13.22 0.02
C VAL A 59 0.67 -12.96 -0.46
N ALA A 60 -0.04 -14.01 -0.86
CA ALA A 60 -1.46 -13.95 -1.16
C ALA A 60 -2.26 -14.13 0.14
N GLU A 61 -2.81 -13.05 0.70
CA GLU A 61 -3.51 -13.04 1.98
C GLU A 61 -4.96 -12.59 1.84
N ASN A 62 -5.84 -13.07 2.73
CA ASN A 62 -7.22 -12.61 2.79
C ASN A 62 -7.36 -11.35 3.67
N ALA A 63 -8.56 -10.77 3.75
CA ALA A 63 -8.85 -9.59 4.57
C ALA A 63 -8.64 -9.79 6.09
N SER A 64 -8.36 -11.01 6.56
CA SER A 64 -8.03 -11.31 7.95
C SER A 64 -6.54 -11.52 8.19
N GLY A 65 -5.67 -11.27 7.19
CA GLY A 65 -4.22 -11.50 7.29
C GLY A 65 -3.79 -12.96 7.14
N LYS A 66 -4.71 -13.88 6.83
CA LYS A 66 -4.39 -15.30 6.66
C LYS A 66 -3.80 -15.56 5.28
N VAL A 67 -2.57 -16.07 5.25
CA VAL A 67 -1.84 -16.46 4.04
C VAL A 67 -2.51 -17.67 3.37
N LYS A 68 -2.71 -17.55 2.06
CA LYS A 68 -3.30 -18.56 1.17
C LYS A 68 -2.30 -19.13 0.17
N GLY A 69 -1.19 -18.46 -0.03
CA GLY A 69 -0.07 -18.88 -0.87
C GLY A 69 1.03 -17.83 -0.86
N PHE A 70 2.19 -18.19 -1.38
CA PHE A 70 3.33 -17.30 -1.45
C PHE A 70 4.23 -17.60 -2.66
N ALA A 71 5.06 -16.63 -3.02
CA ALA A 71 6.17 -16.80 -3.96
C ALA A 71 7.41 -16.05 -3.45
N VAL A 72 8.58 -16.65 -3.57
CA VAL A 72 9.88 -16.04 -3.21
C VAL A 72 10.65 -15.77 -4.48
N LEU A 73 10.90 -14.49 -4.76
CA LEU A 73 11.64 -14.03 -5.94
C LEU A 73 12.98 -13.45 -5.50
N LEU A 74 14.05 -13.89 -6.12
CA LEU A 74 15.42 -13.43 -5.87
C LEU A 74 15.85 -12.55 -7.04
N HIS A 75 16.25 -11.32 -6.77
CA HIS A 75 16.79 -10.41 -7.77
C HIS A 75 18.31 -10.32 -7.64
N MET A 76 19.01 -10.83 -8.65
CA MET A 76 20.47 -10.78 -8.77
C MET A 76 20.84 -9.64 -9.73
N SER A 77 21.02 -8.44 -9.18
CA SER A 77 21.18 -7.22 -9.97
C SER A 77 22.49 -7.15 -10.75
N ASP A 78 23.54 -7.84 -10.29
CA ASP A 78 24.86 -7.86 -10.93
C ASP A 78 24.90 -8.66 -12.24
N VAL A 79 24.02 -9.66 -12.37
CA VAL A 79 23.81 -10.42 -13.62
C VAL A 79 22.49 -10.06 -14.32
N HIS A 80 21.74 -9.12 -13.75
CA HIS A 80 20.43 -8.65 -14.23
C HIS A 80 19.43 -9.78 -14.46
N ILE A 81 19.24 -10.69 -13.50
CA ILE A 81 18.23 -11.74 -13.60
C ILE A 81 17.34 -11.82 -12.35
N ALA A 82 16.14 -12.34 -12.55
CA ALA A 82 15.24 -12.72 -11.48
C ALA A 82 15.14 -14.25 -11.42
N TYR A 83 15.17 -14.81 -10.22
CA TYR A 83 15.06 -16.24 -9.98
C TYR A 83 13.90 -16.53 -9.03
N LEU A 84 12.89 -17.27 -9.48
CA LEU A 84 11.75 -17.68 -8.65
C LEU A 84 12.18 -18.93 -7.86
N GLU A 85 12.50 -18.72 -6.58
CA GLU A 85 13.01 -19.78 -5.71
C GLU A 85 11.90 -20.75 -5.31
N LEU A 86 10.76 -20.23 -4.88
CA LEU A 86 9.63 -21.04 -4.43
C LEU A 86 8.32 -20.38 -4.81
N ILE A 87 7.32 -21.20 -5.14
CA ILE A 87 5.93 -20.78 -5.29
C ILE A 87 5.03 -21.89 -4.77
N SER A 88 4.10 -21.56 -3.88
CA SER A 88 3.21 -22.56 -3.29
C SER A 88 1.90 -21.98 -2.79
N ALA A 89 0.83 -22.76 -2.91
CA ALA A 89 -0.44 -22.49 -2.23
C ALA A 89 -0.49 -23.21 -0.88
N ALA A 90 -1.23 -22.65 0.07
CA ALA A 90 -1.44 -23.27 1.37
C ALA A 90 -2.09 -24.68 1.23
N PRO A 91 -1.75 -25.65 2.10
CA PRO A 91 -2.30 -27.01 2.04
C PRO A 91 -3.83 -27.05 2.05
N GLY A 92 -4.42 -28.01 1.33
CA GLY A 92 -5.88 -28.20 1.26
C GLY A 92 -6.63 -27.27 0.29
N LYS A 93 -5.90 -26.45 -0.48
CA LYS A 93 -6.46 -25.60 -1.55
C LYS A 93 -5.58 -25.58 -2.81
N THR A 94 -5.32 -26.74 -3.39
CA THR A 94 -4.82 -26.81 -4.78
C THR A 94 -6.00 -26.63 -5.73
N GLY A 95 -6.05 -25.51 -6.48
CA GLY A 95 -7.09 -25.29 -7.51
C GLY A 95 -7.80 -23.94 -7.57
N GLY A 96 -7.34 -22.91 -6.85
CA GLY A 96 -8.04 -21.60 -6.78
C GLY A 96 -7.47 -20.45 -7.62
N GLY A 97 -6.60 -20.70 -8.59
CA GLY A 97 -5.94 -19.65 -9.39
C GLY A 97 -4.82 -18.90 -8.65
N ILE A 98 -4.61 -19.11 -7.35
CA ILE A 98 -3.58 -18.45 -6.54
C ILE A 98 -2.18 -18.59 -7.14
N GLY A 99 -1.81 -19.79 -7.61
CA GLY A 99 -0.53 -20.02 -8.27
C GLY A 99 -0.34 -19.19 -9.54
N SER A 100 -1.39 -19.04 -10.35
CA SER A 100 -1.37 -18.18 -11.54
C SER A 100 -1.13 -16.72 -11.17
N VAL A 101 -1.90 -16.19 -10.20
CA VAL A 101 -1.77 -14.77 -9.81
C VAL A 101 -0.41 -14.48 -9.16
N LEU A 102 0.10 -15.39 -8.33
CA LEU A 102 1.44 -15.26 -7.74
C LEU A 102 2.54 -15.33 -8.80
N TYR A 103 2.41 -16.24 -9.77
CA TYR A 103 3.38 -16.35 -10.87
C TYR A 103 3.35 -15.11 -11.77
N GLU A 104 2.16 -14.61 -12.13
CA GLU A 104 1.99 -13.36 -12.87
C GLU A 104 2.62 -12.18 -12.13
N ARG A 105 2.40 -12.07 -10.83
CA ARG A 105 3.04 -11.04 -10.01
C ARG A 105 4.57 -11.15 -10.01
N ALA A 106 5.12 -12.37 -9.93
CA ALA A 106 6.57 -12.57 -10.00
C ALA A 106 7.13 -12.13 -11.37
N ARG A 107 6.40 -12.37 -12.47
CA ARG A 107 6.78 -11.90 -13.81
C ARG A 107 6.73 -10.38 -13.93
N GLU A 108 5.68 -9.75 -13.39
CA GLU A 108 5.52 -8.29 -13.35
C GLU A 108 6.68 -7.63 -12.61
N GLU A 109 7.05 -8.16 -11.44
CA GLU A 109 8.18 -7.63 -10.67
C GLU A 109 9.52 -7.90 -11.38
N ALA A 110 9.73 -9.07 -11.98
CA ALA A 110 10.93 -9.34 -12.76
C ALA A 110 11.10 -8.35 -13.93
N LEU A 111 10.00 -7.99 -14.59
CA LEU A 111 9.97 -6.95 -15.63
C LEU A 111 10.29 -5.55 -15.07
N SER A 112 9.67 -5.17 -13.94
CA SER A 112 9.88 -3.85 -13.33
C SER A 112 11.31 -3.65 -12.82
N LEU A 113 11.96 -4.73 -12.40
CA LEU A 113 13.36 -4.77 -11.99
C LEU A 113 14.34 -4.76 -13.18
N GLY A 114 13.85 -4.83 -14.41
CA GLY A 114 14.69 -4.82 -15.62
C GLY A 114 15.45 -6.13 -15.86
N ALA A 115 15.01 -7.25 -15.27
CA ALA A 115 15.69 -8.54 -15.43
C ALA A 115 15.68 -9.01 -16.89
N HIS A 116 16.77 -9.63 -17.35
CA HIS A 116 16.89 -10.23 -18.68
C HIS A 116 15.82 -11.30 -18.92
N GLY A 117 15.53 -12.11 -17.90
CA GLY A 117 14.41 -13.05 -17.86
C GLY A 117 14.17 -13.56 -16.44
N LEU A 118 13.12 -14.37 -16.29
CA LEU A 118 12.80 -15.05 -15.05
C LEU A 118 13.20 -16.53 -15.15
N PHE A 119 14.05 -16.96 -14.23
CA PHE A 119 14.59 -18.32 -14.16
C PHE A 119 14.04 -19.04 -12.93
N PHE A 120 13.91 -20.36 -12.99
CA PHE A 120 13.59 -21.20 -11.83
C PHE A 120 13.81 -22.68 -12.14
N GLU A 121 13.80 -23.51 -11.11
CA GLU A 121 13.93 -24.96 -11.25
C GLU A 121 12.55 -25.62 -11.27
N CYS A 122 12.36 -26.56 -12.20
CA CYS A 122 11.17 -27.41 -12.25
C CYS A 122 11.59 -28.85 -12.43
N SER A 123 11.00 -29.76 -11.64
CA SER A 123 11.29 -31.19 -11.70
C SER A 123 11.08 -31.74 -13.11
N VAL A 124 11.97 -32.66 -13.53
CA VAL A 124 11.95 -33.25 -14.87
C VAL A 124 10.67 -34.07 -15.12
N ASP A 125 10.14 -33.99 -16.33
CA ASP A 125 8.91 -34.65 -16.81
C ASP A 125 9.19 -35.76 -17.83
N GLU A 126 10.40 -36.31 -17.80
CA GLU A 126 10.90 -37.35 -18.72
C GLU A 126 10.68 -38.74 -18.11
N PRO A 127 9.80 -39.58 -18.69
CA PRO A 127 9.49 -40.92 -18.16
C PRO A 127 10.72 -41.82 -18.03
N GLU A 128 11.75 -41.59 -18.85
CA GLU A 128 13.00 -42.34 -18.84
C GLU A 128 13.84 -42.05 -17.58
N ARG A 129 13.54 -40.96 -16.87
CA ARG A 129 14.34 -40.45 -15.74
C ARG A 129 13.58 -40.45 -14.41
N ILE A 130 12.25 -40.57 -14.45
CA ILE A 130 11.41 -40.62 -13.26
C ILE A 130 10.66 -41.95 -13.24
N SER A 131 11.06 -42.83 -12.31
CA SER A 131 10.51 -44.19 -12.20
C SER A 131 9.14 -44.23 -11.50
N ASP A 132 8.83 -43.29 -10.62
CA ASP A 132 7.54 -43.23 -9.90
C ASP A 132 6.45 -42.55 -10.76
N PRO A 133 5.37 -43.28 -11.13
CA PRO A 133 4.30 -42.74 -11.98
C PRO A 133 3.53 -41.56 -11.39
N GLU A 134 3.34 -41.50 -10.06
CA GLU A 134 2.62 -40.39 -9.42
C GLU A 134 3.50 -39.13 -9.33
N ILE A 135 4.82 -39.29 -9.10
CA ILE A 135 5.77 -38.17 -9.18
C ILE A 135 5.82 -37.63 -10.61
N LEU A 136 5.95 -38.50 -11.62
CA LEU A 136 5.96 -38.11 -13.02
C LEU A 136 4.71 -37.31 -13.39
N LYS A 137 3.53 -37.80 -12.99
CA LYS A 137 2.25 -37.12 -13.19
C LYS A 137 2.22 -35.72 -12.55
N GLN A 138 2.74 -35.56 -11.33
CA GLN A 138 2.87 -34.25 -10.69
C GLN A 138 3.83 -33.32 -11.45
N ASN A 139 4.97 -33.83 -11.92
CA ASN A 139 5.95 -33.06 -12.69
C ASN A 139 5.35 -32.58 -14.02
N VAL A 140 4.60 -33.44 -14.72
CA VAL A 140 3.85 -33.08 -15.93
C VAL A 140 2.84 -31.97 -15.67
N ILE A 141 2.13 -32.01 -14.53
CA ILE A 141 1.17 -30.95 -14.14
C ILE A 141 1.89 -29.60 -13.92
N ARG A 142 3.05 -29.61 -13.24
CA ARG A 142 3.87 -28.41 -13.01
C ARG A 142 4.40 -27.84 -14.33
N MET A 143 4.96 -28.68 -15.20
CA MET A 143 5.41 -28.28 -16.53
C MET A 143 4.30 -27.68 -17.37
N ARG A 144 3.12 -28.32 -17.39
CA ARG A 144 1.92 -27.80 -18.04
C ARG A 144 1.52 -26.43 -17.54
N PHE A 145 1.69 -26.14 -16.25
CA PHE A 145 1.41 -24.82 -15.69
C PHE A 145 2.32 -23.75 -16.30
N TYR A 146 3.64 -23.96 -16.30
CA TYR A 146 4.59 -22.97 -16.82
C TYR A 146 4.57 -22.85 -18.34
N GLU A 147 4.39 -23.95 -19.09
CA GLU A 147 4.38 -23.91 -20.55
C GLU A 147 3.25 -23.02 -21.12
N ARG A 148 2.14 -22.86 -20.37
CA ARG A 148 1.03 -21.94 -20.71
C ARG A 148 1.45 -20.47 -20.75
N TYR A 149 2.49 -20.09 -20.00
CA TYR A 149 3.06 -18.75 -19.98
C TYR A 149 4.18 -18.55 -21.02
N GLY A 150 4.44 -19.55 -21.87
CA GLY A 150 5.53 -19.53 -22.84
C GLY A 150 6.88 -19.95 -22.27
N VAL A 151 6.94 -20.36 -21.00
CA VAL A 151 8.15 -20.78 -20.31
C VAL A 151 8.65 -22.12 -20.86
N ARG A 152 9.96 -22.27 -21.04
CA ARG A 152 10.56 -23.50 -21.57
C ARG A 152 11.78 -23.95 -20.77
N PRO A 153 12.02 -25.26 -20.64
CA PRO A 153 13.29 -25.79 -20.18
C PRO A 153 14.42 -25.40 -21.12
N ILE A 154 15.58 -25.06 -20.54
CA ILE A 154 16.84 -24.97 -21.28
C ILE A 154 17.42 -26.37 -21.39
N ILE A 155 17.72 -26.83 -22.61
CA ILE A 155 18.19 -28.19 -22.89
C ILE A 155 19.62 -28.20 -23.43
N GLN A 156 20.15 -29.40 -23.76
CA GLN A 156 21.52 -29.59 -24.26
C GLN A 156 22.59 -29.08 -23.29
N ASN A 157 22.42 -29.41 -22.01
CA ASN A 157 23.30 -29.03 -20.92
C ASN A 157 23.23 -30.08 -19.80
N GLU A 158 24.14 -29.99 -18.85
CA GLU A 158 24.26 -30.90 -17.70
C GLU A 158 23.56 -30.36 -16.43
N TYR A 159 22.75 -29.30 -16.52
CA TYR A 159 22.08 -28.72 -15.34
C TYR A 159 21.11 -29.70 -14.68
N ALA A 160 20.41 -30.48 -15.49
CA ALA A 160 19.48 -31.47 -15.00
C ALA A 160 20.17 -32.78 -14.60
N SER A 161 21.50 -32.89 -14.66
CA SER A 161 22.21 -34.14 -14.40
C SER A 161 22.31 -34.43 -12.88
N PRO A 162 22.36 -35.70 -12.46
CA PRO A 162 22.56 -36.06 -11.06
C PRO A 162 23.84 -35.43 -10.49
N ALA A 163 23.73 -34.80 -9.32
CA ALA A 163 24.89 -34.25 -8.61
C ALA A 163 25.77 -35.37 -8.06
N HIS A 164 25.13 -36.40 -7.53
CA HIS A 164 25.74 -37.63 -7.02
C HIS A 164 25.09 -38.87 -7.65
N PRO A 165 25.83 -39.99 -7.77
CA PRO A 165 25.26 -41.25 -8.24
C PRO A 165 24.09 -41.69 -7.34
N GLY A 166 22.90 -41.81 -7.92
CA GLY A 166 21.68 -42.20 -7.20
C GLY A 166 20.72 -41.05 -6.88
N ASP A 167 21.03 -39.79 -7.24
CA ASP A 167 20.07 -38.70 -7.08
C ASP A 167 18.85 -38.88 -8.01
N GLU A 168 17.67 -38.91 -7.41
CA GLU A 168 16.39 -39.06 -8.13
C GLU A 168 15.67 -37.71 -8.35
N ASP A 169 16.03 -36.68 -7.58
CA ASP A 169 15.42 -35.34 -7.63
C ASP A 169 16.15 -34.45 -8.66
N LEU A 170 15.79 -34.60 -9.94
CA LEU A 170 16.39 -33.87 -11.06
C LEU A 170 15.53 -32.67 -11.50
N TYR A 171 16.17 -31.56 -11.85
CA TYR A 171 15.49 -30.30 -12.19
C TYR A 171 15.98 -29.70 -13.50
N PHE A 172 15.04 -29.28 -14.35
CA PHE A 172 15.36 -28.38 -15.45
C PHE A 172 15.52 -26.95 -14.96
N LEU A 173 16.49 -26.23 -15.53
CA LEU A 173 16.49 -24.78 -15.49
C LEU A 173 15.47 -24.24 -16.51
N MET A 174 14.44 -23.61 -16.00
CA MET A 174 13.35 -23.02 -16.77
C MET A 174 13.67 -21.57 -17.13
N TYR A 175 13.26 -21.14 -18.32
CA TYR A 175 13.42 -19.76 -18.79
C TYR A 175 12.08 -19.17 -19.27
N ASP A 176 11.68 -18.07 -18.63
CA ASP A 176 10.61 -17.18 -19.08
C ASP A 176 11.23 -15.91 -19.65
N SER A 177 11.00 -15.65 -20.95
CA SER A 177 11.50 -14.45 -21.62
C SER A 177 10.80 -13.17 -21.19
N LEU A 178 9.75 -13.27 -20.35
CA LEU A 178 8.92 -12.16 -19.92
C LEU A 178 8.27 -11.41 -21.10
N GLY A 179 8.03 -12.12 -22.21
CA GLY A 179 7.47 -11.56 -23.44
C GLY A 179 8.48 -10.84 -24.34
N LYS A 180 9.78 -10.90 -24.04
CA LYS A 180 10.82 -10.37 -24.92
C LYS A 180 11.04 -11.31 -26.11
N GLU A 181 11.26 -10.71 -27.29
CA GLU A 181 11.57 -11.43 -28.54
C GLU A 181 13.06 -11.72 -28.70
N THR A 182 13.92 -11.11 -27.88
CA THR A 182 15.37 -11.32 -27.93
C THR A 182 15.73 -12.73 -27.42
N PRO A 183 16.47 -13.53 -28.20
CA PRO A 183 16.94 -14.84 -27.76
C PRO A 183 17.84 -14.75 -26.53
N LEU A 184 17.81 -15.78 -25.67
CA LEU A 184 18.70 -15.89 -24.53
C LEU A 184 20.13 -16.17 -25.01
N ARG A 185 21.06 -15.28 -24.67
CA ARG A 185 22.47 -15.39 -25.03
C ARG A 185 23.22 -16.39 -24.15
N LEU A 186 24.20 -17.06 -24.74
CA LEU A 186 25.07 -17.99 -24.02
C LEU A 186 25.82 -17.35 -22.85
N THR A 187 26.31 -16.12 -23.04
CA THR A 187 27.01 -15.37 -21.99
C THR A 187 26.11 -15.12 -20.79
N THR A 188 24.84 -14.74 -21.03
CA THR A 188 23.84 -14.53 -19.99
C THR A 188 23.52 -15.81 -19.25
N VAL A 189 23.22 -16.93 -19.95
CA VAL A 189 22.84 -18.17 -19.26
C VAL A 189 23.99 -18.73 -18.41
N ARG A 190 25.24 -18.66 -18.89
CA ARG A 190 26.40 -19.12 -18.12
C ARG A 190 26.60 -18.30 -16.86
N ALA A 191 26.45 -16.97 -16.95
CA ALA A 191 26.50 -16.09 -15.78
C ALA A 191 25.37 -16.39 -14.79
N THR A 192 24.14 -16.61 -15.30
CA THR A 192 22.98 -17.00 -14.49
C THR A 192 23.20 -18.31 -13.75
N VAL A 193 23.65 -19.36 -14.45
CA VAL A 193 23.90 -20.68 -13.86
C VAL A 193 24.95 -20.60 -12.75
N ARG A 194 26.07 -19.90 -12.99
CA ARG A 194 27.08 -19.66 -11.93
C ARG A 194 26.48 -18.95 -10.73
N ALA A 195 25.76 -17.85 -10.97
CA ALA A 195 25.16 -17.07 -9.88
C ALA A 195 24.16 -17.88 -9.05
N ILE A 196 23.33 -18.72 -9.70
CA ILE A 196 22.37 -19.60 -9.00
C ILE A 196 23.12 -20.66 -8.17
N LEU A 197 24.02 -21.42 -8.81
CA LEU A 197 24.71 -22.52 -8.13
C LEU A 197 25.61 -22.02 -6.99
N GLU A 198 26.37 -20.94 -7.19
CA GLU A 198 27.22 -20.35 -6.15
C GLU A 198 26.41 -19.82 -4.96
N ARG A 199 25.32 -19.09 -5.20
CA ARG A 199 24.61 -18.35 -4.14
C ARG A 199 23.56 -19.19 -3.42
N LYS A 200 22.97 -20.20 -4.08
CA LYS A 200 21.95 -21.07 -3.47
C LYS A 200 22.52 -22.41 -3.03
N TYR A 201 23.51 -22.94 -3.75
CA TYR A 201 24.01 -24.30 -3.60
C TYR A 201 25.51 -24.36 -3.33
N GLY A 202 26.15 -23.24 -2.97
CA GLY A 202 27.59 -23.18 -2.70
C GLY A 202 28.08 -24.09 -1.55
N ASP A 203 27.17 -24.48 -0.64
CA ASP A 203 27.47 -25.45 0.41
C ASP A 203 27.43 -26.91 -0.10
N LEU A 204 26.80 -27.16 -1.25
CA LEU A 204 26.63 -28.49 -1.84
C LEU A 204 27.61 -28.74 -3.00
N PHE A 205 27.96 -27.70 -3.75
CA PHE A 205 28.80 -27.80 -4.94
C PHE A 205 30.08 -27.00 -4.80
N ASP A 206 31.21 -27.65 -5.12
CA ASP A 206 32.49 -26.95 -5.26
C ASP A 206 32.56 -26.14 -6.56
N SER A 207 33.52 -25.22 -6.63
CA SER A 207 33.69 -24.36 -7.81
C SER A 207 33.96 -25.15 -9.10
N LYS A 208 34.53 -26.36 -8.99
CA LYS A 208 34.83 -27.21 -10.14
C LYS A 208 33.55 -27.79 -10.75
N HIS A 209 32.63 -28.27 -9.91
CA HIS A 209 31.33 -28.75 -10.34
C HIS A 209 30.50 -27.63 -10.97
N ILE A 210 30.49 -26.44 -10.35
CA ILE A 210 29.78 -25.27 -10.88
C ILE A 210 30.28 -24.90 -12.28
N GLU A 211 31.59 -24.86 -12.50
CA GLU A 211 32.15 -24.58 -13.83
C GLU A 211 31.89 -25.70 -14.85
N LEU A 212 31.83 -26.97 -14.41
CA LEU A 212 31.46 -28.08 -15.29
C LEU A 212 30.02 -27.91 -15.79
N VAL A 213 29.08 -27.63 -14.89
CA VAL A 213 27.66 -27.43 -15.24
C VAL A 213 27.50 -26.16 -16.09
N ALA A 214 28.07 -25.03 -15.68
CA ALA A 214 27.98 -23.79 -16.46
C ALA A 214 28.66 -23.91 -17.84
N GLY A 215 29.80 -24.62 -17.92
CA GLY A 215 30.54 -24.87 -19.15
C GLY A 215 29.84 -25.84 -20.12
N SER A 216 28.89 -26.64 -19.63
CA SER A 216 28.12 -27.58 -20.45
C SER A 216 27.18 -26.90 -21.46
N PHE A 217 26.72 -25.68 -21.16
CA PHE A 217 25.93 -24.86 -22.08
C PHE A 217 26.85 -24.40 -23.23
N LYS A 218 26.57 -24.77 -24.47
CA LYS A 218 27.44 -24.50 -25.63
C LYS A 218 26.81 -23.67 -26.73
N ASP A 219 25.47 -23.63 -26.81
CA ASP A 219 24.74 -23.02 -27.92
C ASP A 219 24.48 -21.52 -27.69
N ASP A 220 24.66 -20.70 -28.75
CA ASP A 220 24.28 -19.28 -28.78
C ASP A 220 23.50 -18.96 -30.07
N PRO A 221 22.20 -18.64 -30.01
CA PRO A 221 21.37 -18.55 -28.81
C PRO A 221 21.13 -19.91 -28.16
N VAL A 222 20.82 -19.86 -26.87
CA VAL A 222 20.58 -21.04 -26.03
C VAL A 222 19.36 -21.83 -26.53
N VAL A 223 19.47 -23.16 -26.58
CA VAL A 223 18.41 -24.04 -27.08
C VAL A 223 17.35 -24.29 -26.01
N LEU A 224 16.10 -23.97 -26.33
CA LEU A 224 14.93 -24.22 -25.50
C LEU A 224 14.16 -25.43 -26.02
N ARG A 225 13.62 -26.25 -25.11
CA ARG A 225 12.78 -27.39 -25.49
C ARG A 225 11.52 -26.91 -26.22
N ALA A 226 11.16 -27.61 -27.29
CA ALA A 226 9.88 -27.38 -27.98
C ALA A 226 8.69 -27.59 -27.01
N PRO A 227 7.57 -26.85 -27.17
CA PRO A 227 6.40 -27.01 -26.31
C PRO A 227 5.83 -28.43 -26.40
N ARG A 228 5.60 -29.06 -25.25
CA ARG A 228 5.12 -30.45 -25.18
C ARG A 228 3.63 -30.56 -24.82
N TYR A 229 3.08 -29.64 -24.03
CA TYR A 229 1.75 -29.80 -23.41
C TYR A 229 0.75 -28.70 -23.71
N ARG A 230 0.81 -28.11 -24.91
CA ARG A 230 -0.04 -26.96 -25.27
C ARG A 230 -1.55 -27.25 -25.09
N VAL A 231 -2.23 -26.39 -24.35
CA VAL A 231 -3.70 -26.28 -24.29
C VAL A 231 -4.12 -24.96 -24.96
N ARG A 232 -5.33 -24.90 -25.54
CA ARG A 232 -5.94 -23.66 -26.07
C ARG A 232 -6.15 -22.61 -24.95
N SER A 233 -5.14 -21.77 -24.72
CA SER A 233 -5.24 -20.31 -24.63
C SER A 233 -3.83 -19.76 -24.44
N ALA A 234 -3.44 -18.81 -25.27
CA ALA A 234 -2.28 -17.97 -24.97
C ALA A 234 -2.74 -17.02 -23.86
N VAL A 235 -2.20 -17.17 -22.65
CA VAL A 235 -2.26 -16.08 -21.67
C VAL A 235 -1.61 -14.89 -22.37
N GLN A 236 -2.39 -13.84 -22.61
CA GLN A 236 -1.89 -12.65 -23.29
C GLN A 236 -0.66 -12.11 -22.56
N PRO A 237 0.32 -11.55 -23.29
CA PRO A 237 1.48 -10.91 -22.66
C PRO A 237 1.00 -9.94 -21.58
N VAL A 238 1.64 -10.03 -20.42
CA VAL A 238 1.41 -9.16 -19.27
C VAL A 238 1.48 -7.71 -19.76
N PRO A 239 0.39 -6.92 -19.69
CA PRO A 239 0.47 -5.48 -19.90
C PRO A 239 1.53 -4.96 -18.93
N ARG A 240 2.45 -4.11 -19.41
CA ARG A 240 3.52 -3.51 -18.59
C ARG A 240 2.89 -2.88 -17.33
N GLY A 241 2.90 -3.65 -16.24
CA GLY A 241 2.29 -3.30 -14.95
C GLY A 241 3.19 -2.37 -14.15
N THR A 242 3.71 -1.33 -14.78
CA THR A 242 4.00 -0.11 -14.04
C THR A 242 2.67 0.63 -14.01
N THR A 243 1.92 0.55 -12.93
CA THR A 243 0.78 1.45 -12.69
C THR A 243 1.34 2.87 -12.61
N THR A 244 1.48 3.50 -13.78
CA THR A 244 2.12 4.80 -14.04
C THR A 244 1.19 5.96 -13.67
N GLY A 245 0.36 5.79 -12.64
CA GLY A 245 -0.61 6.79 -12.23
C GLY A 245 -1.03 6.65 -10.77
N ILE A 246 -1.82 7.61 -10.33
CA ILE A 246 -2.40 7.69 -8.99
C ILE A 246 -3.66 6.82 -8.95
N ALA A 247 -3.76 5.90 -7.99
CA ALA A 247 -4.98 5.16 -7.74
C ALA A 247 -6.09 6.12 -7.28
N LEU A 248 -7.17 6.28 -8.05
CA LEU A 248 -8.31 7.12 -7.67
C LEU A 248 -9.45 6.25 -7.16
N ILE A 249 -9.83 6.45 -5.90
CA ILE A 249 -10.97 5.77 -5.29
C ILE A 249 -12.01 6.83 -4.95
N VAL A 250 -13.18 6.74 -5.57
CA VAL A 250 -14.27 7.71 -5.40
C VAL A 250 -15.37 7.10 -4.56
N ASN A 251 -15.88 7.85 -3.57
CA ASN A 251 -17.08 7.45 -2.85
C ASN A 251 -18.33 7.67 -3.70
N GLU A 252 -18.63 6.79 -4.66
CA GLU A 252 -19.73 6.96 -5.64
C GLU A 252 -21.12 7.19 -4.99
N ALA A 253 -21.35 6.63 -3.80
CA ALA A 253 -22.61 6.79 -3.08
C ALA A 253 -22.65 8.05 -2.20
N HIS A 254 -21.64 8.92 -2.21
CA HIS A 254 -21.55 10.08 -1.30
C HIS A 254 -22.73 11.04 -1.39
N SER A 255 -23.39 11.13 -2.55
CA SER A 255 -24.46 12.09 -2.85
C SER A 255 -25.75 11.81 -2.08
N ILE A 256 -25.92 10.58 -1.53
CA ILE A 256 -27.07 10.21 -0.69
C ILE A 256 -27.16 11.08 0.57
N HIS A 257 -26.05 11.58 1.07
CA HIS A 257 -26.02 12.49 2.21
C HIS A 257 -25.97 13.94 1.70
N HIS A 258 -27.12 14.59 1.61
CA HIS A 258 -27.20 15.97 1.11
C HIS A 258 -28.08 16.82 2.04
N VAL A 259 -27.43 17.66 2.83
CA VAL A 259 -28.07 18.66 3.70
C VAL A 259 -28.26 19.94 2.88
N ARG A 260 -29.49 20.47 2.84
CA ARG A 260 -29.85 21.67 2.05
C ARG A 260 -30.05 22.91 2.91
N ASP A 261 -29.66 22.84 4.17
CA ASP A 261 -29.87 23.90 5.15
C ASP A 261 -28.97 25.11 4.85
N ARG A 262 -29.48 26.31 5.13
CA ARG A 262 -28.78 27.56 4.82
C ARG A 262 -27.48 27.63 5.60
N GLY A 263 -26.36 27.84 4.91
CA GLY A 263 -25.03 27.93 5.51
C GLY A 263 -24.27 26.60 5.55
N TYR A 264 -24.91 25.47 5.21
CA TYR A 264 -24.22 24.19 5.07
C TYR A 264 -23.46 24.16 3.74
N VAL A 265 -22.13 24.14 3.81
CA VAL A 265 -21.23 24.26 2.63
C VAL A 265 -20.76 22.91 2.07
N GLU A 266 -20.89 21.84 2.85
CA GLU A 266 -20.43 20.50 2.48
C GLU A 266 -21.45 19.85 1.51
N ALA A 267 -21.26 20.03 0.20
CA ALA A 267 -22.24 19.66 -0.83
C ALA A 267 -21.73 18.62 -1.84
N PRO A 268 -22.61 17.78 -2.44
CA PRO A 268 -22.20 16.76 -3.41
C PRO A 268 -21.41 17.31 -4.61
N VAL A 269 -21.69 18.54 -5.03
CA VAL A 269 -21.01 19.21 -6.16
C VAL A 269 -19.49 19.33 -5.98
N ARG A 270 -18.97 19.23 -4.75
CA ARG A 270 -17.52 19.25 -4.47
C ARG A 270 -16.79 18.11 -5.20
N VAL A 271 -17.34 16.89 -5.14
CA VAL A 271 -16.73 15.70 -5.76
C VAL A 271 -16.73 15.83 -7.28
N SER A 272 -17.84 16.22 -7.89
CA SER A 272 -17.92 16.37 -9.34
C SER A 272 -17.03 17.50 -9.87
N ALA A 273 -16.92 18.61 -9.14
CA ALA A 273 -16.02 19.72 -9.49
C ALA A 273 -14.54 19.29 -9.49
N ILE A 274 -14.12 18.44 -8.54
CA ILE A 274 -12.77 17.88 -8.51
C ILE A 274 -12.57 16.92 -9.69
N LEU A 275 -13.47 15.95 -9.88
CA LEU A 275 -13.37 14.97 -10.96
C LEU A 275 -13.25 15.61 -12.34
N GLN A 276 -14.05 16.66 -12.60
CA GLN A 276 -14.03 17.37 -13.88
C GLN A 276 -12.63 17.91 -14.24
N GLU A 277 -11.83 18.33 -13.28
CA GLU A 277 -10.47 18.83 -13.51
C GLU A 277 -9.44 17.70 -13.51
N LEU A 278 -9.60 16.67 -12.67
CA LEU A 278 -8.67 15.53 -12.62
C LEU A 278 -8.75 14.67 -13.87
N ASP A 279 -9.93 14.47 -14.44
CA ASP A 279 -10.13 13.67 -15.67
C ASP A 279 -9.36 14.25 -16.88
N LYS A 280 -8.99 15.54 -16.84
CA LYS A 280 -8.18 16.21 -17.88
C LYS A 280 -6.70 15.79 -17.87
N THR A 281 -6.20 15.29 -16.75
CA THR A 281 -4.75 15.10 -16.52
C THR A 281 -4.22 13.75 -16.99
N ARG A 282 -5.10 12.74 -17.13
CA ARG A 282 -4.74 11.33 -17.36
C ARG A 282 -3.79 10.73 -16.31
N LEU A 283 -3.63 11.39 -15.15
CA LEU A 283 -2.77 10.92 -14.06
C LEU A 283 -3.40 9.80 -13.23
N PHE A 284 -4.73 9.59 -13.34
CA PHE A 284 -5.48 8.76 -12.41
C PHE A 284 -5.98 7.47 -13.05
N THR A 285 -5.89 6.38 -12.30
CA THR A 285 -6.53 5.10 -12.62
C THR A 285 -7.61 4.83 -11.60
N ARG A 286 -8.88 4.70 -12.03
CA ARG A 286 -9.99 4.46 -11.10
C ARG A 286 -9.93 3.04 -10.53
N ILE A 287 -10.05 2.93 -9.21
CA ILE A 287 -10.18 1.67 -8.47
C ILE A 287 -11.51 1.66 -7.74
N LYS A 288 -12.25 0.55 -7.85
CA LYS A 288 -13.53 0.39 -7.16
C LYS A 288 -13.29 0.23 -5.65
N PRO A 289 -14.00 0.99 -4.79
CA PRO A 289 -13.88 0.83 -3.34
C PRO A 289 -14.33 -0.57 -2.89
N VAL A 290 -13.60 -1.15 -1.94
CA VAL A 290 -13.91 -2.42 -1.29
C VAL A 290 -14.47 -2.15 0.11
N ARG A 291 -15.50 -2.91 0.49
CA ARG A 291 -16.13 -2.77 1.81
C ARG A 291 -15.13 -3.06 2.93
N THR A 292 -14.87 -2.06 3.76
CA THR A 292 -14.01 -2.16 4.94
C THR A 292 -14.72 -2.97 6.03
N PRO A 293 -14.08 -3.99 6.61
CA PRO A 293 -14.59 -4.67 7.79
C PRO A 293 -14.80 -3.71 8.95
N GLU A 294 -15.95 -3.76 9.62
CA GLU A 294 -16.29 -2.84 10.71
C GLU A 294 -15.28 -2.88 11.88
N ARG A 295 -14.61 -4.02 12.09
CA ARG A 295 -13.53 -4.16 13.07
C ARG A 295 -12.40 -3.13 12.90
N LEU A 296 -12.14 -2.65 11.67
CA LEU A 296 -11.12 -1.63 11.42
C LEU A 296 -11.60 -0.24 11.85
N ILE A 297 -12.89 0.06 11.67
CA ILE A 297 -13.48 1.29 12.21
C ILE A 297 -13.42 1.26 13.74
N ARG A 298 -13.77 0.13 14.37
CA ARG A 298 -13.79 -0.02 15.84
C ARG A 298 -12.40 -0.05 16.49
N ARG A 299 -11.31 -0.16 15.73
CA ARG A 299 -9.95 0.03 16.27
C ARG A 299 -9.65 1.51 16.53
N VAL A 300 -10.23 2.38 15.71
CA VAL A 300 -10.06 3.82 15.78
C VAL A 300 -11.15 4.49 16.61
N HIS A 301 -12.40 4.11 16.36
CA HIS A 301 -13.59 4.68 16.95
C HIS A 301 -14.15 3.80 18.07
N ASP A 302 -14.64 4.42 19.13
CA ASP A 302 -15.30 3.75 20.25
C ASP A 302 -16.52 2.94 19.76
N GLY A 303 -16.67 1.72 20.28
CA GLY A 303 -17.73 0.82 19.84
C GLY A 303 -19.13 1.40 20.04
N HIS A 304 -19.37 2.08 21.16
CA HIS A 304 -20.68 2.67 21.46
C HIS A 304 -21.01 3.83 20.53
N TYR A 305 -20.01 4.62 20.14
CA TYR A 305 -20.15 5.68 19.16
C TYR A 305 -20.51 5.13 17.77
N VAL A 306 -19.79 4.11 17.30
CA VAL A 306 -20.11 3.43 16.03
C VAL A 306 -21.52 2.84 16.05
N ASP A 307 -21.92 2.23 17.17
CA ASP A 307 -23.25 1.66 17.36
C ASP A 307 -24.35 2.72 17.45
N TYR A 308 -24.06 3.87 18.02
CA TYR A 308 -24.96 5.02 18.05
C TYR A 308 -25.22 5.54 16.63
N LEU A 309 -24.18 5.90 15.87
CA LEU A 309 -24.33 6.45 14.52
C LEU A 309 -25.15 5.52 13.63
N ARG A 310 -24.89 4.20 13.68
CA ARG A 310 -25.65 3.22 12.90
C ARG A 310 -27.13 3.20 13.28
N ARG A 311 -27.45 3.15 14.58
CA ARG A 311 -28.83 3.06 15.06
C ARG A 311 -29.58 4.37 14.83
N ALA A 312 -28.98 5.51 15.17
CA ALA A 312 -29.57 6.83 15.02
C ALA A 312 -29.91 7.09 13.55
N CYS A 313 -28.94 6.93 12.64
CA CYS A 313 -29.21 7.08 11.21
C CYS A 313 -30.25 6.05 10.72
N GLY A 314 -30.18 4.79 11.16
CA GLY A 314 -31.11 3.75 10.73
C GLY A 314 -32.58 4.01 11.11
N GLN A 315 -32.82 4.73 12.21
CA GLN A 315 -34.15 5.03 12.75
C GLN A 315 -34.74 6.36 12.26
N LEU A 316 -33.89 7.29 11.78
CA LEU A 316 -34.37 8.60 11.31
C LEU A 316 -35.22 8.47 10.03
N PRO A 317 -36.40 9.12 9.98
CA PRO A 317 -37.19 9.22 8.76
C PRO A 317 -36.43 9.89 7.62
N GLU A 318 -36.84 9.61 6.39
CA GLU A 318 -36.31 10.30 5.22
C GLU A 318 -36.63 11.81 5.28
N GLY A 319 -35.67 12.65 4.90
CA GLY A 319 -35.79 14.10 4.95
C GLY A 319 -35.68 14.73 6.34
N LYS A 320 -35.66 13.94 7.43
CA LYS A 320 -35.43 14.45 8.79
C LYS A 320 -33.92 14.51 9.09
N SER A 321 -33.49 15.65 9.60
CA SER A 321 -32.17 15.84 10.21
C SER A 321 -32.34 16.15 11.70
N ILE A 322 -31.45 15.63 12.53
CA ILE A 322 -31.34 16.01 13.94
C ILE A 322 -30.04 16.79 14.16
N TYR A 323 -30.15 17.88 14.91
CA TYR A 323 -29.04 18.74 15.29
C TYR A 323 -28.84 18.67 16.80
N PRO A 324 -27.60 18.63 17.28
CA PRO A 324 -27.32 18.69 18.70
C PRO A 324 -27.56 20.09 19.26
N ILE A 325 -28.30 20.13 20.36
CA ILE A 325 -28.62 21.36 21.10
C ILE A 325 -28.24 21.28 22.59
N ILE A 326 -27.91 20.09 23.09
CA ILE A 326 -27.56 19.83 24.50
C ILE A 326 -26.28 19.00 24.52
N PHE A 327 -25.23 19.49 25.18
CA PHE A 327 -23.92 18.86 25.26
C PHE A 327 -23.55 18.51 26.72
N PRO A 328 -23.03 17.29 27.00
CA PRO A 328 -22.73 16.86 28.36
C PRO A 328 -21.36 17.36 28.84
N ILE A 329 -21.28 18.60 29.36
CA ILE A 329 -20.01 19.19 29.84
C ILE A 329 -19.55 18.59 31.20
N ARG A 330 -20.48 18.33 32.13
CA ARG A 330 -20.14 17.95 33.52
C ARG A 330 -20.19 16.44 33.80
N ASN A 331 -21.12 15.71 33.18
CA ASN A 331 -21.31 14.29 33.43
C ASN A 331 -21.44 13.51 32.12
N VAL A 332 -20.29 13.08 31.62
CA VAL A 332 -20.15 12.34 30.37
C VAL A 332 -20.37 10.83 30.55
N LEU A 333 -20.67 10.32 31.76
CA LEU A 333 -20.73 8.88 32.03
C LEU A 333 -22.12 8.26 31.80
N ARG A 334 -23.16 9.09 31.56
CA ARG A 334 -24.56 8.63 31.50
C ARG A 334 -25.26 9.23 30.27
N PRO A 335 -25.20 8.58 29.10
CA PRO A 335 -25.93 9.05 27.92
C PRO A 335 -27.47 8.98 28.15
N PRO A 336 -28.26 9.91 27.59
CA PRO A 336 -29.71 9.84 27.62
C PRO A 336 -30.25 8.54 27.04
N LYS A 337 -31.45 8.08 27.46
CA LYS A 337 -32.08 6.88 26.84
C LYS A 337 -32.62 7.17 25.44
N ASP A 338 -33.07 8.40 25.20
CA ASP A 338 -33.59 8.86 23.92
C ASP A 338 -32.45 9.01 22.91
N ILE A 339 -32.60 8.37 21.74
CA ILE A 339 -31.58 8.33 20.69
C ILE A 339 -31.38 9.67 19.97
N GLU A 340 -32.43 10.49 19.87
CA GLU A 340 -32.32 11.83 19.29
C GLU A 340 -31.60 12.74 20.27
N LEU A 341 -31.84 12.63 21.59
CA LEU A 341 -31.11 13.40 22.61
C LEU A 341 -29.65 12.96 22.79
N GLN A 342 -29.31 11.72 22.43
CA GLN A 342 -27.92 11.26 22.43
C GLN A 342 -27.03 11.98 21.40
N VAL A 343 -27.60 12.72 20.45
CA VAL A 343 -26.82 13.35 19.37
C VAL A 343 -25.77 14.32 19.91
N GLY A 344 -26.09 15.11 20.92
CA GLY A 344 -25.13 16.03 21.54
C GLY A 344 -24.17 15.36 22.53
N TYR A 345 -24.40 14.09 22.88
CA TYR A 345 -23.41 13.29 23.61
C TYR A 345 -22.28 12.81 22.70
N TYR A 346 -22.58 12.59 21.42
CA TYR A 346 -21.63 12.10 20.42
C TYR A 346 -21.23 13.16 19.39
N CYS A 347 -21.62 14.42 19.56
CA CYS A 347 -21.28 15.53 18.65
C CYS A 347 -20.57 16.65 19.40
N MET A 348 -19.61 17.31 18.73
CA MET A 348 -18.83 18.41 19.31
C MET A 348 -19.21 19.80 18.79
N ASP A 349 -20.14 19.91 17.84
CA ASP A 349 -20.65 21.18 17.32
C ASP A 349 -22.16 21.15 17.08
N THR A 350 -22.75 22.28 16.68
CA THR A 350 -24.18 22.44 16.41
C THR A 350 -24.56 22.44 14.92
N PHE A 351 -23.60 22.25 14.02
CA PHE A 351 -23.81 22.45 12.57
C PHE A 351 -23.54 21.19 11.73
N THR A 352 -23.18 20.08 12.36
CA THR A 352 -23.07 18.75 11.76
C THR A 352 -24.32 17.94 12.11
N PRO A 353 -25.32 17.82 11.22
CA PRO A 353 -26.54 17.07 11.53
C PRO A 353 -26.40 15.57 11.30
N LEU A 354 -27.20 14.77 12.01
CA LEU A 354 -27.44 13.38 11.59
C LEU A 354 -28.72 13.31 10.76
N ASN A 355 -28.63 12.59 9.63
CA ASN A 355 -29.79 12.14 8.85
C ASN A 355 -29.63 10.67 8.53
N ARG A 356 -30.67 10.06 7.94
CA ARG A 356 -30.71 8.63 7.63
C ARG A 356 -29.51 8.11 6.83
N ASN A 357 -28.87 8.99 6.05
CA ASN A 357 -27.84 8.65 5.09
C ASN A 357 -26.40 8.93 5.58
N ALA A 358 -26.22 9.65 6.69
CA ALA A 358 -24.91 10.07 7.19
C ALA A 358 -23.98 8.88 7.45
N TYR A 359 -24.46 7.86 8.18
CA TYR A 359 -23.68 6.65 8.47
C TYR A 359 -23.25 5.91 7.19
N LEU A 360 -24.14 5.75 6.21
CA LEU A 360 -23.83 5.03 4.97
C LEU A 360 -22.79 5.78 4.13
N ALA A 361 -22.94 7.11 3.98
CA ALA A 361 -22.00 7.93 3.25
C ALA A 361 -20.62 7.95 3.93
N ALA A 362 -20.57 8.12 5.25
CA ALA A 362 -19.32 8.09 6.03
C ALA A 362 -18.64 6.72 5.99
N ARG A 363 -19.41 5.62 6.02
CA ARG A 363 -18.85 4.27 5.79
C ARG A 363 -18.24 4.13 4.40
N GLY A 364 -18.86 4.71 3.37
CA GLY A 364 -18.32 4.75 2.02
C GLY A 364 -16.99 5.53 1.93
N ALA A 365 -16.86 6.62 2.68
CA ALA A 365 -15.60 7.36 2.79
C ALA A 365 -14.47 6.50 3.38
N VAL A 366 -14.75 5.78 4.47
CA VAL A 366 -13.80 4.82 5.05
C VAL A 366 -13.44 3.70 4.07
N ASP A 367 -14.43 3.15 3.36
CA ASP A 367 -14.21 2.13 2.33
C ASP A 367 -13.24 2.62 1.25
N CYS A 368 -13.32 3.89 0.85
CA CYS A 368 -12.39 4.49 -0.10
C CYS A 368 -10.98 4.66 0.47
N ALA A 369 -10.84 5.24 1.67
CA ALA A 369 -9.54 5.49 2.30
C ALA A 369 -8.77 4.19 2.57
N VAL A 370 -9.43 3.15 3.09
CA VAL A 370 -8.79 1.84 3.35
C VAL A 370 -8.47 1.10 2.05
N THR A 371 -9.28 1.27 1.00
CA THR A 371 -8.94 0.75 -0.34
C THR A 371 -7.69 1.43 -0.88
N GLY A 372 -7.57 2.75 -0.75
CA GLY A 372 -6.37 3.50 -1.13
C GLY A 372 -5.13 3.08 -0.33
N ALA A 373 -5.25 2.94 0.99
CA ALA A 373 -4.18 2.40 1.83
C ALA A 373 -3.76 0.98 1.39
N THR A 374 -4.72 0.13 1.04
CA THR A 374 -4.42 -1.22 0.55
C THR A 374 -3.76 -1.21 -0.83
N ALA A 375 -4.06 -0.23 -1.68
CA ALA A 375 -3.37 -0.05 -2.96
C ALA A 375 -1.89 0.29 -2.76
N LEU A 376 -1.54 1.07 -1.72
CA LEU A 376 -0.15 1.37 -1.35
C LEU A 376 0.65 0.15 -0.89
N LEU A 377 -0.01 -0.84 -0.28
CA LEU A 377 0.61 -2.12 0.08
C LEU A 377 0.81 -3.05 -1.14
N GLY A 378 0.25 -2.67 -2.29
CA GLY A 378 0.34 -3.38 -3.56
C GLY A 378 1.31 -2.70 -4.53
N ASP A 379 0.77 -2.16 -5.63
CA ASP A 379 1.57 -1.66 -6.77
C ASP A 379 1.48 -0.14 -6.97
N TYR A 380 0.77 0.55 -6.08
CA TYR A 380 0.63 2.00 -6.16
C TYR A 380 1.58 2.68 -5.18
N GLU A 381 2.30 3.68 -5.65
CA GLU A 381 3.07 4.58 -4.79
C GLU A 381 2.21 5.77 -4.34
N LEU A 382 1.14 6.09 -5.09
CA LEU A 382 0.22 7.18 -4.81
C LEU A 382 -1.22 6.69 -4.94
N ALA A 383 -2.03 7.02 -3.95
CA ALA A 383 -3.47 6.80 -3.96
C ALA A 383 -4.19 8.07 -3.53
N TYR A 384 -5.38 8.31 -4.08
CA TYR A 384 -6.28 9.39 -3.72
C TYR A 384 -7.66 8.83 -3.42
N ALA A 385 -8.08 8.96 -2.17
CA ALA A 385 -9.43 8.72 -1.73
C ALA A 385 -10.23 10.04 -1.83
N LEU A 386 -10.96 10.19 -2.94
CA LEU A 386 -11.89 11.30 -3.15
C LEU A 386 -13.18 10.99 -2.40
N VAL A 387 -13.23 11.41 -1.15
CA VAL A 387 -14.30 11.09 -0.20
C VAL A 387 -15.19 12.29 0.10
N ARG A 388 -16.42 11.95 0.50
CA ARG A 388 -17.41 12.85 1.09
C ARG A 388 -18.39 11.99 1.89
N PRO A 389 -18.73 12.31 3.15
CA PRO A 389 -18.24 13.43 3.96
C PRO A 389 -16.73 13.33 4.29
N PRO A 390 -16.09 14.44 4.73
CA PRO A 390 -14.72 14.44 5.25
C PRO A 390 -14.60 13.67 6.59
N GLY A 391 -13.40 13.59 7.15
CA GLY A 391 -13.10 12.75 8.31
C GLY A 391 -12.28 13.37 9.45
N HIS A 392 -11.39 14.33 9.20
CA HIS A 392 -10.32 14.69 10.16
C HIS A 392 -10.79 15.25 11.52
N HIS A 393 -12.04 15.73 11.62
CA HIS A 393 -12.66 16.21 12.86
C HIS A 393 -13.35 15.13 13.69
N ALA A 394 -13.57 13.93 13.14
CA ALA A 394 -14.20 12.84 13.91
C ALA A 394 -13.19 12.24 14.91
N GLU A 395 -13.41 12.54 16.19
CA GLU A 395 -12.67 12.00 17.33
C GLU A 395 -13.01 10.53 17.59
N ARG A 396 -12.29 9.89 18.51
CA ARG A 396 -12.56 8.51 18.92
C ARG A 396 -14.01 8.30 19.39
N ARG A 397 -14.62 9.32 19.99
CA ARG A 397 -15.95 9.24 20.62
C ARG A 397 -16.97 10.25 20.11
N ALA A 398 -16.59 11.16 19.22
CA ALA A 398 -17.46 12.24 18.77
C ALA A 398 -17.32 12.52 17.27
N PHE A 399 -18.43 12.92 16.64
CA PHE A 399 -18.46 13.49 15.31
C PHE A 399 -18.54 15.03 15.37
N GLY A 400 -18.19 15.70 14.27
CA GLY A 400 -18.25 17.15 14.16
C GLY A 400 -17.48 17.66 12.93
N GLY A 401 -17.55 18.94 12.62
CA GLY A 401 -16.88 19.56 11.48
C GLY A 401 -17.25 18.91 10.16
N PHE A 402 -18.53 18.54 9.98
CA PHE A 402 -19.04 17.73 8.86
C PHE A 402 -18.53 16.27 8.80
N CYS A 403 -17.70 15.84 9.76
CA CYS A 403 -17.04 14.55 9.78
C CYS A 403 -17.74 13.57 10.73
N TYR A 404 -18.04 12.34 10.27
CA TYR A 404 -18.68 11.29 11.09
C TYR A 404 -17.81 10.06 11.33
N PHE A 405 -16.83 9.80 10.45
CA PHE A 405 -15.81 8.79 10.69
C PHE A 405 -14.50 9.34 10.14
N ASN A 406 -13.44 9.25 10.95
CA ASN A 406 -12.12 9.67 10.52
C ASN A 406 -11.52 8.65 9.54
N SER A 407 -11.73 8.91 8.26
CA SER A 407 -11.33 8.01 7.18
C SER A 407 -9.80 7.93 7.05
N ALA A 408 -9.11 9.06 7.21
CA ALA A 408 -7.66 9.13 7.25
C ALA A 408 -7.07 8.33 8.41
N ALA A 409 -7.64 8.46 9.63
CA ALA A 409 -7.19 7.71 10.79
C ALA A 409 -7.43 6.20 10.66
N VAL A 410 -8.56 5.75 10.11
CA VAL A 410 -8.79 4.31 9.87
C VAL A 410 -7.80 3.75 8.84
N ALA A 411 -7.47 4.54 7.81
CA ALA A 411 -6.45 4.16 6.84
C ALA A 411 -5.03 4.13 7.46
N ALA A 412 -4.67 5.13 8.26
CA ALA A 412 -3.39 5.20 8.96
C ALA A 412 -3.24 4.07 9.99
N ASP A 413 -4.28 3.78 10.77
CA ASP A 413 -4.28 2.65 11.71
C ASP A 413 -4.11 1.30 10.99
N HIS A 414 -4.70 1.14 9.81
CA HIS A 414 -4.47 -0.04 8.97
C HIS A 414 -3.03 -0.11 8.44
N LEU A 415 -2.47 1.00 7.97
CA LEU A 415 -1.07 1.08 7.50
C LEU A 415 -0.05 0.88 8.61
N SER A 416 -0.36 1.32 9.85
CA SER A 416 0.52 1.21 11.03
C SER A 416 0.91 -0.23 11.36
N GLN A 417 0.12 -1.20 10.90
CA GLN A 417 0.41 -2.63 11.07
C GLN A 417 1.59 -3.10 10.19
N TYR A 418 1.93 -2.32 9.16
CA TYR A 418 2.92 -2.63 8.14
C TYR A 418 4.17 -1.75 8.21
N GLY A 419 4.13 -0.65 8.97
CA GLY A 419 5.24 0.30 9.11
C GLY A 419 4.80 1.57 9.83
N ARG A 420 5.74 2.46 10.12
CA ARG A 420 5.43 3.76 10.75
C ARG A 420 4.68 4.66 9.77
N VAL A 421 3.69 5.38 10.28
CA VAL A 421 2.84 6.25 9.45
C VAL A 421 3.00 7.69 9.91
N ALA A 422 3.24 8.61 8.98
CA ALA A 422 3.03 10.03 9.26
C ALA A 422 1.67 10.44 8.68
N ILE A 423 0.87 11.16 9.45
CA ILE A 423 -0.30 11.87 8.97
C ILE A 423 0.06 13.34 8.88
N LEU A 424 -0.03 13.90 7.67
CA LEU A 424 0.11 15.34 7.44
C LEU A 424 -1.26 15.91 7.11
N ASP A 425 -1.72 16.87 7.88
CA ASP A 425 -2.94 17.62 7.65
C ASP A 425 -2.63 19.03 7.15
N VAL A 426 -3.11 19.31 5.94
CA VAL A 426 -2.97 20.60 5.23
C VAL A 426 -4.31 21.27 4.96
N ASP A 427 -5.39 20.78 5.60
CA ASP A 427 -6.65 21.49 5.69
C ASP A 427 -6.49 22.80 6.48
N PHE A 428 -7.33 23.80 6.19
CA PHE A 428 -7.29 25.06 6.94
C PHE A 428 -7.56 24.85 8.44
N HIS A 429 -8.39 23.87 8.78
CA HIS A 429 -8.78 23.57 10.16
C HIS A 429 -7.88 22.50 10.79
N HIS A 430 -7.72 22.58 12.10
CA HIS A 430 -6.99 21.54 12.83
C HIS A 430 -7.77 20.22 12.78
N GLY A 431 -7.09 19.14 12.36
CA GLY A 431 -7.62 17.78 12.42
C GLY A 431 -7.63 17.21 13.85
N ASN A 432 -8.41 17.82 14.75
CA ASN A 432 -8.50 17.43 16.17
C ASN A 432 -8.90 15.97 16.37
N GLY A 433 -9.76 15.42 15.52
CA GLY A 433 -10.13 14.01 15.57
C GLY A 433 -8.93 13.10 15.33
N THR A 434 -8.11 13.44 14.35
CA THR A 434 -6.87 12.70 14.06
C THR A 434 -5.89 12.80 15.23
N GLN A 435 -5.73 13.99 15.81
CA GLN A 435 -4.90 14.19 17.00
C GLN A 435 -5.38 13.33 18.18
N ASP A 436 -6.67 13.38 18.53
CA ASP A 436 -7.28 12.61 19.63
C ASP A 436 -7.02 11.10 19.48
N ILE A 437 -7.23 10.56 18.27
CA ILE A 437 -7.13 9.12 18.02
C ILE A 437 -5.72 8.56 18.29
N PHE A 438 -4.67 9.33 17.96
CA PHE A 438 -3.27 8.90 18.02
C PHE A 438 -2.46 9.58 19.15
N TYR A 439 -3.09 10.39 20.01
CA TYR A 439 -2.40 11.23 20.99
C TYR A 439 -1.45 10.48 21.95
N GLU A 440 -1.73 9.20 22.21
CA GLU A 440 -0.92 8.32 23.08
C GLU A 440 -0.02 7.32 22.32
N ARG A 441 0.09 7.45 20.98
CA ARG A 441 0.78 6.49 20.11
C ARG A 441 2.04 7.09 19.48
N ALA A 442 3.10 6.28 19.39
CA ALA A 442 4.36 6.63 18.72
C ALA A 442 4.56 5.95 17.36
N ASP A 443 3.71 4.99 16.99
CA ASP A 443 3.76 4.32 15.69
C ASP A 443 3.12 5.15 14.56
N VAL A 444 2.38 6.20 14.94
CA VAL A 444 1.76 7.18 14.03
C VAL A 444 2.11 8.60 14.48
N LEU A 445 2.81 9.35 13.64
CA LEU A 445 3.07 10.78 13.85
C LEU A 445 1.91 11.60 13.29
N THR A 446 1.35 12.52 14.05
CA THR A 446 0.35 13.50 13.58
C THR A 446 0.99 14.87 13.43
N VAL A 447 0.86 15.48 12.24
CA VAL A 447 1.34 16.84 11.94
C VAL A 447 0.23 17.64 11.28
N SER A 448 -0.12 18.81 11.80
CA SER A 448 -1.18 19.65 11.24
C SER A 448 -0.74 21.11 11.11
N ILE A 449 -1.03 21.72 9.95
CA ILE A 449 -0.85 23.16 9.69
C ILE A 449 -2.24 23.75 9.51
N HIS A 450 -2.64 24.69 10.38
CA HIS A 450 -4.02 25.17 10.42
C HIS A 450 -4.10 26.61 10.93
N GLY A 451 -5.27 27.23 10.77
CA GLY A 451 -5.60 28.51 11.41
C GLY A 451 -5.56 28.37 12.94
N HIS A 452 -5.01 29.36 13.62
CA HIS A 452 -4.86 29.32 15.08
C HIS A 452 -6.23 29.11 15.77
N PRO A 453 -6.35 28.16 16.73
CA PRO A 453 -7.65 27.80 17.31
C PRO A 453 -8.42 28.98 17.95
N HIS A 454 -7.71 30.00 18.44
CA HIS A 454 -8.33 31.25 18.92
C HIS A 454 -9.34 31.90 17.94
N PHE A 455 -9.20 31.70 16.63
CA PHE A 455 -10.13 32.26 15.64
C PHE A 455 -10.73 31.22 14.69
N ALA A 456 -10.10 30.05 14.56
CA ALA A 456 -10.56 28.99 13.65
C ALA A 456 -11.09 27.78 14.43
N TYR A 457 -12.12 27.13 13.87
CA TYR A 457 -12.59 25.83 14.35
C TYR A 457 -11.42 24.83 14.34
N PRO A 458 -11.26 23.97 15.37
CA PRO A 458 -12.22 23.58 16.40
C PRO A 458 -12.18 24.38 17.71
N HIS A 459 -11.39 25.45 17.80
CA HIS A 459 -11.24 26.35 18.96
C HIS A 459 -10.62 25.78 20.25
N PHE A 460 -10.79 24.49 20.51
CA PHE A 460 -10.42 23.86 21.80
C PHE A 460 -9.25 22.88 21.69
N ALA A 461 -8.70 22.71 20.48
CA ALA A 461 -7.54 21.89 20.19
C ALA A 461 -6.77 22.49 19.01
N GLY A 462 -5.51 22.10 18.85
CA GLY A 462 -4.61 22.59 17.79
C GLY A 462 -3.56 23.59 18.30
N PHE A 463 -3.41 23.74 19.62
CA PHE A 463 -2.39 24.61 20.17
C PHE A 463 -0.97 24.00 20.04
N GLU A 464 0.06 24.83 19.94
CA GLU A 464 1.45 24.38 19.69
C GLU A 464 2.06 23.58 20.87
N ASP A 465 1.50 23.70 22.07
CA ASP A 465 1.91 22.99 23.28
C ASP A 465 1.31 21.59 23.41
N GLU A 466 0.34 21.22 22.58
CA GLU A 466 -0.24 19.88 22.51
C GLU A 466 0.71 18.93 21.74
N ARG A 467 1.55 18.18 22.46
CA ARG A 467 2.66 17.39 21.88
C ARG A 467 2.49 15.88 21.95
N GLY A 468 1.29 15.42 22.31
CA GLY A 468 1.01 14.02 22.62
C GLY A 468 0.95 13.81 24.13
N SER A 469 0.82 12.54 24.53
CA SER A 469 0.89 12.15 25.95
C SER A 469 1.33 10.70 26.08
N GLY A 470 1.81 10.31 27.26
CA GLY A 470 2.20 8.92 27.52
C GLY A 470 3.20 8.39 26.48
N GLY A 471 2.85 7.28 25.84
CA GLY A 471 3.69 6.67 24.78
C GLY A 471 3.79 7.51 23.49
N GLY A 472 2.91 8.49 23.28
CA GLY A 472 2.87 9.37 22.11
C GLY A 472 3.49 10.75 22.33
N GLU A 473 4.10 11.01 23.48
CA GLU A 473 4.79 12.28 23.74
C GLU A 473 5.87 12.56 22.67
N GLY A 474 5.79 13.73 22.04
CA GLY A 474 6.65 14.12 20.92
C GLY A 474 6.20 13.61 19.54
N PHE A 475 5.07 12.89 19.44
CA PHE A 475 4.51 12.36 18.18
C PHE A 475 3.24 13.09 17.73
N ASN A 476 2.95 14.26 18.31
CA ASN A 476 1.99 15.22 17.77
C ASN A 476 2.67 16.58 17.55
N LEU A 477 2.50 17.17 16.36
CA LEU A 477 3.02 18.48 16.00
C LEU A 477 1.93 19.36 15.41
N ASN A 478 1.48 20.34 16.20
CA ASN A 478 0.62 21.41 15.72
C ASN A 478 1.44 22.62 15.24
N ILE A 479 1.07 23.18 14.10
CA ILE A 479 1.64 24.40 13.54
C ILE A 479 0.50 25.40 13.30
N PRO A 480 -0.06 26.00 14.37
CA PRO A 480 -1.10 27.00 14.25
C PRO A 480 -0.54 28.29 13.63
N LEU A 481 -1.24 28.85 12.66
CA LEU A 481 -0.86 30.06 11.94
C LEU A 481 -1.87 31.20 12.15
N PRO A 482 -1.43 32.47 12.10
CA PRO A 482 -2.34 33.61 12.23
C PRO A 482 -3.43 33.65 11.15
N GLU A 483 -4.48 34.45 11.41
CA GLU A 483 -5.64 34.61 10.50
C GLU A 483 -5.26 35.09 9.10
N THR A 484 -4.21 35.91 9.02
CA THR A 484 -3.65 36.38 7.75
C THR A 484 -2.22 35.89 7.60
N ILE A 485 -1.93 35.22 6.47
CA ILE A 485 -0.59 34.76 6.10
C ILE A 485 -0.29 35.04 4.62
N THR A 486 0.99 35.02 4.28
CA THR A 486 1.45 34.96 2.89
C THR A 486 1.68 33.51 2.46
N ALA A 487 1.75 33.26 1.14
CA ALA A 487 2.08 31.94 0.61
C ALA A 487 3.48 31.47 1.07
N GLU A 488 4.44 32.39 1.19
CA GLU A 488 5.79 32.08 1.68
C GLU A 488 5.77 31.61 3.14
N ARG A 489 4.91 32.22 3.97
CA ARG A 489 4.75 31.78 5.36
C ARG A 489 4.12 30.39 5.44
N TYR A 490 3.15 30.09 4.58
CA TYR A 490 2.60 28.73 4.46
C TYR A 490 3.69 27.73 4.04
N VAL A 491 4.49 28.05 3.02
CA VAL A 491 5.60 27.20 2.55
C VAL A 491 6.64 26.98 3.65
N SER A 492 6.94 27.99 4.48
CA SER A 492 7.83 27.86 5.64
C SER A 492 7.27 26.88 6.68
N ALA A 493 5.96 26.97 6.97
CA ALA A 493 5.27 26.05 7.87
C ALA A 493 5.27 24.60 7.33
N LEU A 494 4.97 24.44 6.04
CA LEU A 494 5.08 23.15 5.36
C LEU A 494 6.51 22.61 5.40
N GLY A 495 7.52 23.47 5.23
CA GLY A 495 8.92 23.10 5.40
C GLY A 495 9.24 22.57 6.80
N LYS A 496 8.69 23.18 7.87
CA LYS A 496 8.82 22.69 9.26
C LYS A 496 8.17 21.31 9.40
N ALA A 497 6.95 21.14 8.93
CA ALA A 497 6.23 19.86 8.95
C ALA A 497 7.01 18.75 8.23
N LEU A 498 7.46 19.00 6.99
CA LEU A 498 8.18 18.02 6.17
C LEU A 498 9.55 17.65 6.75
N ARG A 499 10.23 18.54 7.48
CA ARG A 499 11.46 18.19 8.20
C ARG A 499 11.17 17.21 9.33
N HIS A 500 10.15 17.48 10.13
CA HIS A 500 9.77 16.61 11.24
C HIS A 500 9.31 15.22 10.77
N ILE A 501 8.54 15.17 9.67
CA ILE A 501 8.16 13.91 9.02
C ILE A 501 9.41 13.12 8.58
N ARG A 502 10.43 13.77 8.00
CA ARG A 502 11.69 13.09 7.64
C ARG A 502 12.44 12.53 8.86
N GLU A 503 12.48 13.27 9.96
CA GLU A 503 13.12 12.84 11.21
C GLU A 503 12.43 11.60 11.80
N PHE A 504 11.10 11.55 11.72
CA PHE A 504 10.31 10.39 12.12
C PHE A 504 10.57 9.15 11.26
N ARG A 505 11.03 9.32 10.00
CA ARG A 505 11.32 8.24 9.04
C ARG A 505 10.14 7.27 8.82
N PRO A 506 8.94 7.76 8.47
CA PRO A 506 7.78 6.90 8.22
C PRO A 506 7.98 6.03 6.97
N ASP A 507 7.27 4.92 6.94
CA ASP A 507 7.16 4.04 5.78
C ASP A 507 5.99 4.46 4.85
N PHE A 508 4.97 5.11 5.42
CA PHE A 508 3.79 5.61 4.69
C PHE A 508 3.44 7.05 5.10
N LEU A 509 2.93 7.82 4.14
CA LEU A 509 2.31 9.13 4.38
C LEU A 509 0.80 9.06 4.13
N VAL A 510 0.00 9.48 5.10
CA VAL A 510 -1.42 9.80 4.89
C VAL A 510 -1.55 11.32 4.89
N LEU A 511 -2.01 11.89 3.78
CA LEU A 511 -2.18 13.32 3.61
C LEU A 511 -3.67 13.67 3.66
N CYS A 512 -4.09 14.37 4.71
CA CYS A 512 -5.40 14.98 4.79
C CYS A 512 -5.38 16.28 3.95
N LEU A 513 -6.01 16.25 2.78
CA LEU A 513 -5.99 17.35 1.81
C LEU A 513 -7.28 18.17 1.90
N GLY A 514 -7.22 19.27 2.64
CA GLY A 514 -8.17 20.37 2.51
C GLY A 514 -7.73 21.39 1.45
N LEU A 515 -8.69 21.94 0.74
CA LEU A 515 -8.46 22.98 -0.28
C LEU A 515 -9.10 24.33 0.10
N ASP A 516 -9.51 24.46 1.36
CA ASP A 516 -10.10 25.66 1.99
C ASP A 516 -9.05 26.67 2.47
N THR A 517 -7.77 26.34 2.40
CA THR A 517 -6.66 27.31 2.45
C THR A 517 -6.63 28.27 1.24
N ALA A 518 -7.48 28.00 0.23
CA ALA A 518 -7.56 28.75 -1.01
C ALA A 518 -8.22 30.13 -0.85
N LYS A 519 -7.79 31.07 -1.71
CA LYS A 519 -8.35 32.41 -1.78
C LYS A 519 -9.87 32.40 -1.91
N ALA A 520 -10.52 33.07 -0.96
CA ALA A 520 -11.96 33.28 -0.87
C ALA A 520 -12.77 31.98 -0.77
N ASP A 521 -12.18 30.92 -0.22
CA ASP A 521 -12.96 29.84 0.35
C ASP A 521 -13.86 30.38 1.47
N PRO A 522 -15.13 29.96 1.57
CA PRO A 522 -16.03 30.49 2.61
C PRO A 522 -15.70 30.03 4.04
N THR A 523 -14.81 29.04 4.20
CA THR A 523 -14.47 28.48 5.52
C THR A 523 -13.05 28.78 5.98
N GLY A 524 -12.21 29.35 5.11
CA GLY A 524 -10.82 29.70 5.41
C GLY A 524 -10.51 31.16 5.06
N THR A 525 -9.57 31.76 5.81
CA THR A 525 -9.20 33.18 5.65
C THR A 525 -7.96 33.40 4.78
N TRP A 526 -7.26 32.32 4.39
CA TRP A 526 -6.03 32.40 3.63
C TRP A 526 -6.25 32.61 2.13
N ALA A 527 -5.17 32.96 1.43
CA ALA A 527 -5.22 33.45 0.06
C ALA A 527 -4.41 32.59 -0.94
N LEU A 528 -4.24 31.29 -0.67
CA LEU A 528 -3.51 30.40 -1.57
C LEU A 528 -4.18 30.30 -2.94
N ARG A 529 -3.37 30.25 -3.99
CA ARG A 529 -3.77 30.16 -5.39
C ARG A 529 -3.36 28.81 -5.95
N ALA A 530 -3.85 28.49 -7.14
CA ALA A 530 -3.57 27.22 -7.81
C ALA A 530 -2.06 26.90 -7.92
N GLU A 531 -1.20 27.91 -8.16
CA GLU A 531 0.26 27.70 -8.20
C GLU A 531 0.85 27.30 -6.84
N ASP A 532 0.32 27.86 -5.75
CA ASP A 532 0.75 27.52 -4.39
C ASP A 532 0.41 26.05 -4.09
N PHE A 533 -0.77 25.59 -4.50
CA PHE A 533 -1.14 24.17 -4.39
C PHE A 533 -0.21 23.26 -5.19
N ARG A 534 0.22 23.67 -6.41
CA ARG A 534 1.22 22.92 -7.18
C ARG A 534 2.55 22.84 -6.43
N ASN A 535 3.03 23.96 -5.89
CA ASN A 535 4.27 23.96 -5.13
C ASN A 535 4.17 23.10 -3.86
N ASN A 536 3.05 23.16 -3.14
CA ASN A 536 2.79 22.31 -1.98
C ASN A 536 2.83 20.82 -2.35
N GLY A 537 2.14 20.43 -3.43
CA GLY A 537 2.18 19.07 -3.96
C GLY A 537 3.61 18.63 -4.30
N ARG A 538 4.39 19.48 -4.96
CA ARG A 538 5.80 19.21 -5.30
C ARG A 538 6.68 18.99 -4.06
N LEU A 539 6.54 19.83 -3.04
CA LEU A 539 7.30 19.72 -1.79
C LEU A 539 6.98 18.43 -1.03
N ILE A 540 5.70 18.04 -0.99
CA ILE A 540 5.25 16.80 -0.36
C ILE A 540 5.72 15.59 -1.18
N GLY A 541 5.57 15.61 -2.50
CA GLY A 541 5.97 14.51 -3.39
C GLY A 541 7.48 14.23 -3.36
N ALA A 542 8.29 15.25 -3.09
CA ALA A 542 9.73 15.13 -2.90
C ALA A 542 10.15 14.35 -1.64
N LEU A 543 9.21 13.98 -0.76
CA LEU A 543 9.49 13.01 0.30
C LEU A 543 9.75 11.60 -0.25
N GLY A 544 9.23 11.27 -1.43
CA GLY A 544 9.42 9.96 -2.05
C GLY A 544 8.76 8.79 -1.29
N LEU A 545 7.78 9.08 -0.44
CA LEU A 545 7.05 8.10 0.36
C LEU A 545 5.81 7.57 -0.39
N PRO A 546 5.43 6.29 -0.20
CA PRO A 546 4.08 5.83 -0.52
C PRO A 546 3.04 6.72 0.17
N THR A 547 2.20 7.40 -0.61
CA THR A 547 1.32 8.46 -0.09
C THR A 547 -0.15 8.20 -0.43
N LEU A 548 -0.99 8.16 0.61
CA LEU A 548 -2.45 8.17 0.49
C LEU A 548 -2.93 9.59 0.73
N VAL A 549 -3.49 10.22 -0.29
CA VAL A 549 -4.21 11.49 -0.16
C VAL A 549 -5.67 11.20 0.18
N VAL A 550 -6.21 11.83 1.21
CA VAL A 550 -7.62 11.72 1.62
C VAL A 550 -8.23 13.11 1.54
N GLN A 551 -9.33 13.25 0.79
CA GLN A 551 -10.00 14.54 0.66
C GLN A 551 -10.67 14.98 1.97
N GLU A 552 -10.37 16.18 2.44
CA GLU A 552 -11.03 16.81 3.59
C GLU A 552 -11.91 18.00 3.13
N GLY A 553 -11.60 19.23 3.56
CA GLY A 553 -12.34 20.46 3.28
C GLY A 553 -12.09 21.08 1.89
N GLY A 554 -12.47 22.35 1.75
CA GLY A 554 -12.52 23.07 0.47
C GLY A 554 -13.91 23.13 -0.14
N TYR A 555 -14.48 24.34 -0.20
CA TYR A 555 -15.91 24.56 -0.41
C TYR A 555 -16.19 25.60 -1.52
N ARG A 556 -15.17 26.33 -1.98
CA ARG A 556 -15.30 27.16 -3.18
C ARG A 556 -15.27 26.33 -4.47
N THR A 557 -16.43 25.76 -4.82
CA THR A 557 -16.61 24.85 -5.97
C THR A 557 -16.06 25.37 -7.31
N ARG A 558 -16.09 26.69 -7.55
CA ARG A 558 -15.57 27.31 -8.78
C ARG A 558 -14.06 27.15 -8.97
N THR A 559 -13.29 27.04 -7.89
CA THR A 559 -11.82 26.93 -7.94
C THR A 559 -11.31 25.60 -7.38
N LEU A 560 -12.17 24.86 -6.66
CA LEU A 560 -11.83 23.63 -5.97
C LEU A 560 -11.13 22.60 -6.87
N GLY A 561 -11.72 22.29 -8.04
CA GLY A 561 -11.12 21.34 -8.97
C GLY A 561 -9.78 21.81 -9.54
N VAL A 562 -9.64 23.10 -9.83
CA VAL A 562 -8.39 23.67 -10.37
C VAL A 562 -7.27 23.56 -9.34
N ASN A 563 -7.57 23.86 -8.07
CA ASN A 563 -6.62 23.72 -6.97
C ASN A 563 -6.20 22.25 -6.78
N ALA A 564 -7.18 21.32 -6.79
CA ALA A 564 -6.91 19.88 -6.71
C ALA A 564 -6.00 19.40 -7.85
N ARG A 565 -6.31 19.79 -9.10
CA ARG A 565 -5.51 19.45 -10.28
C ARG A 565 -4.07 19.91 -10.14
N HIS A 566 -3.87 21.18 -9.79
CA HIS A 566 -2.53 21.74 -9.62
C HIS A 566 -1.75 21.04 -8.50
N PHE A 567 -2.41 20.74 -7.38
CA PHE A 567 -1.81 19.97 -6.30
C PHE A 567 -1.29 18.60 -6.79
N PHE A 568 -2.13 17.83 -7.49
CA PHE A 568 -1.75 16.50 -7.97
C PHE A 568 -0.72 16.53 -9.10
N GLU A 569 -0.74 17.53 -9.99
CA GLU A 569 0.34 17.74 -10.96
C GLU A 569 1.69 17.91 -10.25
N GLY A 570 1.75 18.77 -9.23
CA GLY A 570 2.96 18.99 -8.44
C GLY A 570 3.43 17.73 -7.71
N LEU A 571 2.49 17.03 -7.05
CA LEU A 571 2.74 15.78 -6.33
C LEU A 571 3.32 14.70 -7.27
N TRP A 572 2.69 14.52 -8.43
CA TRP A 572 3.09 13.53 -9.43
C TRP A 572 4.46 13.83 -10.03
N THR A 573 4.72 15.07 -10.46
CA THR A 573 5.99 15.49 -11.05
C THR A 573 7.16 15.20 -10.10
N ALA A 574 7.10 15.66 -8.84
CA ALA A 574 8.18 15.43 -7.89
C ALA A 574 8.42 13.94 -7.61
N ARG A 575 7.34 13.14 -7.51
CA ARG A 575 7.45 11.70 -7.26
C ARG A 575 8.07 10.95 -8.44
N SER A 576 7.76 11.36 -9.66
CA SER A 576 8.29 10.77 -10.90
C SER A 576 9.77 11.10 -11.10
N GLU A 577 10.17 12.33 -10.81
CA GLU A 577 11.56 12.79 -10.89
C GLU A 577 12.46 12.20 -9.78
N GLY A 578 11.92 11.96 -8.58
CA GLY A 578 12.64 11.28 -7.50
C GLY A 578 12.91 9.79 -7.75
N ALA A 579 12.17 9.15 -8.67
CA ALA A 579 12.39 7.76 -9.04
C ALA A 579 13.59 7.56 -9.99
N THR A 580 14.08 8.62 -10.63
CA THR A 580 15.18 8.56 -11.63
C THR A 580 16.54 8.96 -11.06
N THR A 581 16.63 9.39 -9.80
CA THR A 581 17.89 9.79 -9.16
C THR A 581 18.39 8.68 -8.20
N PRO A 582 19.63 8.17 -8.37
CA PRO A 582 20.19 7.19 -7.44
C PRO A 582 20.31 7.80 -6.04
N LYS A 583 19.91 7.06 -5.00
CA LYS A 583 20.13 7.47 -3.60
C LYS A 583 21.61 7.80 -3.38
N PRO A 584 21.96 8.92 -2.72
CA PRO A 584 23.35 9.27 -2.46
C PRO A 584 24.00 8.21 -1.57
N ALA A 585 25.21 7.80 -1.95
CA ALA A 585 26.01 6.84 -1.21
C ALA A 585 26.17 7.26 0.25
N THR A 586 25.89 6.34 1.17
CA THR A 586 26.13 6.50 2.60
C THR A 586 27.59 6.89 2.82
N ARG A 587 27.80 8.09 3.33
CA ARG A 587 29.12 8.64 3.62
C ARG A 587 29.71 7.81 4.77
N LYS A 588 30.76 7.00 4.47
CA LYS A 588 31.51 6.23 5.47
C LYS A 588 31.94 7.15 6.62
N ALA A 589 31.58 6.80 7.84
CA ALA A 589 32.10 7.43 9.05
C ALA A 589 33.63 7.31 9.03
N ARG A 590 34.33 8.45 9.18
CA ARG A 590 35.77 8.44 9.45
C ARG A 590 36.00 7.86 10.84
N PRO A 591 37.01 6.98 11.02
CA PRO A 591 37.38 6.53 12.35
C PRO A 591 37.98 7.72 13.11
N ALA A 592 37.60 7.88 14.38
CA ALA A 592 38.22 8.84 15.28
C ALA A 592 39.68 8.45 15.50
N SER A 593 40.58 9.42 15.34
CA SER A 593 41.97 9.40 15.79
C SER A 593 42.12 10.36 16.94
#